data_AF-A0AAU6XYP5-F1
#
_entry.id   AF-A0AAU6XYP5-F1
#
_cell.length_a   1.000
_cell.length_b   1.000
_cell.length_c   1.000
_cell.angle_alpha   90.00
_cell.angle_beta   90.00
_cell.angle_gamma   90.00
#
_symmetry.space_group_name_H-M   'P 1'
#
loop_
_entity.id
_entity.type
_entity.pdbx_description
1 polymer ?
#
loop_
_entity_poly.entity_id
_entity_poly.type
_entity_poly.pdbx_seq_one_letter_code
_entity_poly.pdbx_strand_id
1 'polypeptide(L)'
;MKKHNSYYQIVFQRTNLIKLYLLSFFLGISSWPRIILEVFLRRGMGQRYMSLMTCITLFVLMFFGTNVPHYSTYSGWSFPSVADSFGTHPSEAIFALVFLAMGIMRYRETMSEPGVFEFAKFSHYSGDILPFYYNIKLFGIEPGRRLISTVYEPLTGIAVGAILNLFDSPVGPLLIVCSIIYSLSYFGAHYLGDQYLMDRIDEIMCSEDLGKTLAEGMRPEDGRGVEFFGTVPPDKQFRRVLADSMIENEPATDIV
;
A
#
# COMPACT_ATOMS: atom_id res chain seq x y z
N MET A 1 22.60 9.31 -12.28
CA MET A 1 21.80 9.66 -13.47
C MET A 1 20.77 8.59 -13.69
N LYS A 2 19.50 8.96 -13.73
CA LYS A 2 18.42 8.05 -14.08
C LYS A 2 18.38 7.99 -15.60
N LYS A 3 18.54 6.79 -16.16
CA LYS A 3 18.41 6.55 -17.59
C LYS A 3 16.96 6.24 -17.86
N HIS A 4 16.33 7.01 -18.72
CA HIS A 4 14.98 6.76 -19.16
C HIS A 4 14.99 6.23 -20.57
N ASN A 5 14.30 5.10 -20.79
CA ASN A 5 14.24 4.46 -22.10
C ASN A 5 12.81 4.51 -22.63
N SER A 6 12.53 5.54 -23.43
CA SER A 6 11.22 5.75 -24.06
C SER A 6 10.80 4.59 -24.97
N TYR A 7 11.77 3.89 -25.58
CA TYR A 7 11.51 2.71 -26.39
C TYR A 7 10.99 1.54 -25.55
N TYR A 8 11.60 1.29 -24.39
CA TYR A 8 11.14 0.26 -23.45
C TYR A 8 9.67 0.47 -23.05
N GLN A 9 9.30 1.71 -22.71
CA GLN A 9 7.94 2.04 -22.29
C GLN A 9 6.90 1.82 -23.40
N ILE A 10 7.24 2.16 -24.65
CA ILE A 10 6.29 2.06 -25.76
C ILE A 10 6.15 0.61 -26.25
N VAL A 11 7.25 -0.14 -26.31
CA VAL A 11 7.29 -1.44 -27.01
C VAL A 11 7.17 -2.62 -26.06
N PHE A 12 7.86 -2.59 -24.92
CA PHE A 12 7.95 -3.72 -24.01
C PHE A 12 6.98 -3.62 -22.83
N GLN A 13 6.72 -2.41 -22.33
CA GLN A 13 5.90 -2.22 -21.15
C GLN A 13 4.41 -2.45 -21.46
N ARG A 14 3.90 -3.64 -21.14
CA ARG A 14 2.48 -3.97 -21.26
C ARG A 14 1.71 -3.50 -20.04
N THR A 15 1.41 -2.21 -19.96
CA THR A 15 0.55 -1.70 -18.88
C THR A 15 -0.93 -1.89 -19.23
N ASN A 16 -1.62 -2.80 -18.53
CA ASN A 16 -3.07 -2.81 -18.56
C ASN A 16 -3.59 -1.70 -17.61
N LEU A 17 -3.83 -0.52 -18.17
CA LEU A 17 -4.27 0.66 -17.41
C LEU A 17 -5.55 0.39 -16.62
N ILE A 18 -6.53 -0.30 -17.22
CA ILE A 18 -7.81 -0.61 -16.56
C ILE A 18 -7.57 -1.47 -15.31
N LYS A 19 -6.73 -2.51 -15.42
CA LYS A 19 -6.36 -3.35 -14.27
C LYS A 19 -5.66 -2.54 -13.17
N LEU A 20 -4.73 -1.65 -13.56
CA LEU A 20 -3.99 -0.81 -12.60
C LEU A 20 -4.91 0.19 -11.90
N TYR A 21 -5.81 0.85 -12.63
CA TYR A 21 -6.81 1.76 -12.07
C TYR A 21 -7.75 1.04 -11.10
N LEU A 22 -8.28 -0.12 -11.51
CA LEU A 22 -9.17 -0.92 -10.68
C LEU A 22 -8.45 -1.38 -9.40
N LEU A 23 -7.23 -1.89 -9.51
CA LEU A 23 -6.42 -2.28 -8.36
C LEU A 23 -6.14 -1.09 -7.43
N SER A 24 -5.76 0.07 -7.99
CA SER A 24 -5.48 1.28 -7.21
C SER A 24 -6.73 1.80 -6.50
N PHE A 25 -7.90 1.71 -7.14
CA PHE A 25 -9.18 2.06 -6.56
C PHE A 25 -9.51 1.17 -5.35
N PHE A 26 -9.40 -0.16 -5.50
CA PHE A 26 -9.61 -1.09 -4.38
C PHE A 26 -8.57 -0.93 -3.27
N LEU A 27 -7.30 -0.65 -3.62
CA LEU A 27 -6.28 -0.33 -2.62
C LEU A 27 -6.60 0.96 -1.87
N GLY A 28 -7.10 1.99 -2.57
CA GLY A 28 -7.57 3.23 -1.97
C GLY A 28 -8.68 3.00 -0.95
N ILE A 29 -9.71 2.25 -1.32
CA ILE A 29 -10.83 1.91 -0.40
C ILE A 29 -10.34 1.04 0.76
N SER A 30 -9.43 0.09 0.50
CA SER A 30 -8.89 -0.80 1.53
C SER A 30 -8.06 -0.09 2.61
N SER A 31 -7.63 1.15 2.37
CA SER A 31 -6.84 1.93 3.32
C SER A 31 -7.58 2.17 4.64
N TRP A 32 -8.90 2.34 4.61
CA TRP A 32 -9.72 2.62 5.78
C TRP A 32 -9.84 1.40 6.71
N PRO A 33 -10.33 0.22 6.25
CA PRO A 33 -10.32 -1.00 7.06
C PRO A 33 -8.95 -1.39 7.58
N ARG A 34 -7.90 -1.11 6.79
CA ARG A 34 -6.52 -1.38 7.19
C ARG A 34 -6.13 -0.57 8.43
N ILE A 35 -6.38 0.74 8.43
CA ILE A 35 -6.03 1.64 9.56
C ILE A 35 -6.67 1.16 10.87
N ILE A 36 -7.90 0.62 10.82
CA ILE A 36 -8.59 0.08 12.00
C ILE A 36 -7.73 -0.96 12.73
N LEU A 37 -7.00 -1.80 12.00
CA LEU A 37 -6.11 -2.80 12.59
C LEU A 37 -4.70 -2.25 12.88
N GLU A 38 -4.14 -1.45 11.99
CA GLU A 38 -2.75 -0.98 12.11
C GLU A 38 -2.49 -0.16 13.37
N VAL A 39 -3.49 0.60 13.82
CA VAL A 39 -3.41 1.39 15.05
C VAL A 39 -3.10 0.53 16.28
N PHE A 40 -3.56 -0.72 16.26
CA PHE A 40 -3.29 -1.70 17.33
C PHE A 40 -2.02 -2.51 17.08
N LEU A 41 -1.77 -2.88 15.82
CA LEU A 41 -0.73 -3.85 15.46
C LEU A 41 0.65 -3.23 15.23
N ARG A 42 0.74 -1.92 14.99
CA ARG A 42 2.00 -1.26 14.60
C ARG A 42 2.28 -0.01 15.42
N ARG A 43 3.56 0.38 15.45
CA ARG A 43 4.05 1.55 16.19
C ARG A 43 4.93 2.44 15.32
N GLY A 44 5.12 3.68 15.70
CA GLY A 44 6.05 4.58 15.00
C GLY A 44 5.71 4.71 13.51
N MET A 45 4.47 5.07 13.19
CA MET A 45 4.06 5.33 11.80
C MET A 45 4.72 6.61 11.26
N GLY A 46 4.65 6.82 9.95
CA GLY A 46 5.10 8.05 9.29
C GLY A 46 4.06 9.16 9.34
N GLN A 47 4.51 10.42 9.31
CA GLN A 47 3.65 11.61 9.47
C GLN A 47 2.54 11.74 8.42
N ARG A 48 2.81 11.32 7.18
CA ARG A 48 1.81 11.33 6.10
C ARG A 48 1.04 10.03 6.00
N TYR A 49 1.46 8.99 6.74
CA TYR A 49 0.77 7.72 6.79
C TYR A 49 -0.45 7.79 7.71
N MET A 50 -0.28 8.38 8.90
CA MET A 50 -1.30 8.43 9.94
C MET A 50 -1.82 9.85 10.16
N SER A 51 -3.07 10.11 9.75
CA SER A 51 -3.76 11.37 10.01
C SER A 51 -4.76 11.22 11.15
N LEU A 52 -4.72 12.15 12.10
CA LEU A 52 -5.70 12.21 13.19
C LEU A 52 -7.13 12.39 12.65
N MET A 53 -7.30 13.15 11.57
CA MET A 53 -8.61 13.34 10.95
C MET A 53 -9.18 12.01 10.43
N THR A 54 -8.37 11.17 9.80
CA THR A 54 -8.81 9.84 9.36
C THR A 54 -9.27 8.98 10.54
N CYS A 55 -8.58 9.07 11.69
CA CYS A 55 -8.99 8.36 12.91
C CYS A 55 -10.31 8.88 13.46
N ILE A 56 -10.51 10.20 13.49
CA ILE A 56 -11.76 10.82 13.93
C ILE A 56 -12.90 10.42 12.99
N THR A 57 -12.69 10.43 11.68
CA THR A 57 -13.70 10.01 10.69
C THR A 57 -14.07 8.54 10.88
N LEU A 58 -13.10 7.64 11.02
CA LEU A 58 -13.37 6.22 11.27
C LEU A 58 -14.02 6.00 12.64
N PHE A 59 -13.63 6.76 13.66
CA PHE A 59 -14.29 6.74 14.96
C PHE A 59 -15.77 7.10 14.85
N VAL A 60 -16.12 8.21 14.19
CA VAL A 60 -17.52 8.62 13.98
C VAL A 60 -18.27 7.57 13.18
N LEU A 61 -17.66 7.03 12.12
CA LEU A 61 -18.27 5.98 11.30
C LEU A 61 -18.53 4.70 12.09
N MET A 62 -17.61 4.26 12.96
CA MET A 62 -17.83 3.08 13.80
C MET A 62 -18.79 3.37 14.95
N PHE A 63 -18.71 4.55 15.57
CA PHE A 63 -19.56 4.89 16.73
C PHE A 63 -21.03 5.07 16.33
N PHE A 64 -21.30 5.63 15.16
CA PHE A 64 -22.66 5.89 14.67
C PHE A 64 -23.09 4.99 13.50
N GLY A 65 -22.20 4.18 12.91
CA GLY A 65 -22.46 3.46 11.67
C GLY A 65 -23.45 2.31 11.79
N THR A 66 -23.49 1.61 12.92
CA THR A 66 -24.52 0.60 13.19
C THR A 66 -25.85 1.24 13.57
N ASN A 67 -25.80 2.43 14.16
CA ASN A 67 -26.96 3.26 14.43
C ASN A 67 -27.21 4.22 13.26
N VAL A 68 -27.29 3.70 12.03
CA VAL A 68 -27.60 4.49 10.84
C VAL A 68 -28.81 5.37 11.16
N PRO A 69 -28.78 6.67 10.83
CA PRO A 69 -29.93 7.55 11.00
C PRO A 69 -31.17 6.84 10.46
N HIS A 70 -32.11 6.53 11.34
CA HIS A 70 -33.33 5.87 10.94
C HIS A 70 -34.33 6.96 10.56
N TYR A 71 -34.94 6.82 9.39
CA TYR A 71 -36.01 7.70 8.99
C TYR A 71 -37.25 7.29 9.78
N SER A 72 -37.55 8.05 10.84
CA SER A 72 -38.79 7.86 11.56
C SER A 72 -39.90 8.54 10.76
N THR A 73 -41.02 7.84 10.56
CA THR A 73 -42.19 8.35 9.82
C THR A 73 -42.75 9.64 10.43
N TYR A 74 -42.43 9.94 11.70
CA TYR A 74 -42.98 11.05 12.46
C TYR A 74 -42.01 12.21 12.73
N SER A 75 -40.70 11.99 12.72
CA SER A 75 -39.69 13.00 13.08
C SER A 75 -38.62 13.26 12.03
N GLY A 76 -38.66 12.57 10.89
CA GLY A 76 -37.64 12.67 9.85
C GLY A 76 -36.34 11.97 10.26
N TRP A 77 -35.21 12.47 9.76
CA TRP A 77 -33.89 11.94 10.10
C TRP A 77 -33.51 12.36 11.52
N SER A 78 -33.41 11.39 12.42
CA SER A 78 -32.89 11.60 13.77
C SER A 78 -31.54 10.91 13.94
N PHE A 79 -30.60 11.61 14.56
CA PHE A 79 -29.34 11.01 14.96
C PHE A 79 -29.54 10.26 16.28
N PRO A 80 -28.89 9.09 16.44
CA PRO A 80 -28.95 8.34 17.69
C PRO A 80 -28.38 9.18 18.84
N SER A 81 -28.98 9.11 20.02
CA SER A 81 -28.33 9.66 21.20
C SER A 81 -27.07 8.86 21.51
N VAL A 82 -26.05 9.53 22.07
CA VAL A 82 -24.86 8.84 22.60
C VAL A 82 -25.27 7.75 23.59
N ALA A 83 -26.29 8.01 24.41
CA ALA A 83 -26.83 7.04 25.36
C ALA A 83 -27.39 5.79 24.66
N ASP A 84 -28.06 5.95 23.52
CA ASP A 84 -28.63 4.83 22.75
C ASP A 84 -27.53 3.95 22.15
N SER A 85 -26.41 4.58 21.73
CA SER A 85 -25.25 3.86 21.19
C SER A 85 -24.62 2.94 22.25
N PHE A 86 -24.47 3.43 23.49
CA PHE A 86 -24.00 2.62 24.62
C PHE A 86 -25.03 1.59 25.10
N GLY A 87 -26.32 1.90 25.03
CA GLY A 87 -27.39 0.99 25.47
C GLY A 87 -27.56 -0.21 24.54
N THR A 88 -27.45 0.01 23.23
CA THR A 88 -27.76 -1.03 22.23
C THR A 88 -26.53 -1.87 21.89
N HIS A 89 -25.37 -1.23 21.69
CA HIS A 89 -24.14 -1.90 21.26
C HIS A 89 -22.91 -1.39 22.05
N PRO A 90 -22.83 -1.69 23.36
CA PRO A 90 -21.74 -1.19 24.20
C PRO A 90 -20.35 -1.65 23.74
N SER A 91 -20.24 -2.86 23.20
CA SER A 91 -18.96 -3.39 22.71
C SER A 91 -18.38 -2.59 21.54
N GLU A 92 -19.24 -2.09 20.64
CA GLU A 92 -18.84 -1.24 19.53
C GLU A 92 -18.46 0.16 19.99
N ALA A 93 -19.25 0.78 20.87
CA ALA A 93 -18.94 2.08 21.44
C ALA A 93 -17.59 2.06 22.18
N ILE A 94 -17.34 1.01 22.97
CA ILE A 94 -16.06 0.79 23.65
C ILE A 94 -14.93 0.58 22.63
N PHE A 95 -15.13 -0.26 21.62
CA PHE A 95 -14.13 -0.50 20.58
C PHE A 95 -13.76 0.79 19.83
N ALA A 96 -14.75 1.60 19.46
CA ALA A 96 -14.53 2.88 18.81
C ALA A 96 -13.73 3.85 19.70
N LEU A 97 -14.06 3.95 20.99
CA LEU A 97 -13.31 4.77 21.93
C LEU A 97 -11.86 4.29 22.10
N VAL A 98 -11.66 2.98 22.24
CA VAL A 98 -10.33 2.37 22.35
C VAL A 98 -9.52 2.60 21.06
N PHE A 99 -10.15 2.47 19.89
CA PHE A 99 -9.53 2.81 18.61
C PHE A 99 -9.12 4.28 18.55
N LEU A 100 -9.98 5.21 18.92
CA LEU A 100 -9.67 6.65 18.92
C LEU A 100 -8.53 6.96 19.88
N ALA A 101 -8.56 6.40 21.10
CA ALA A 101 -7.50 6.57 22.08
C ALA A 101 -6.15 6.08 21.55
N MET A 102 -6.11 4.88 20.96
CA MET A 102 -4.91 4.34 20.34
C MET A 102 -4.48 5.18 19.13
N GLY A 103 -5.42 5.66 18.31
CA GLY A 103 -5.14 6.55 17.18
C GLY A 103 -4.48 7.86 17.61
N ILE A 104 -4.98 8.47 18.69
CA ILE A 104 -4.36 9.65 19.31
C ILE A 104 -2.96 9.33 19.82
N MET A 105 -2.75 8.19 20.48
CA MET A 105 -1.42 7.76 20.92
C MET A 105 -0.46 7.63 19.75
N ARG A 106 -0.86 6.97 18.65
CA ARG A 106 -0.04 6.83 17.44
C ARG A 106 0.22 8.16 16.74
N TYR A 107 -0.76 9.06 16.75
CA TYR A 107 -0.59 10.40 16.20
C TYR A 107 0.45 11.20 17.00
N ARG A 108 0.41 11.13 18.34
CA ARG A 108 1.41 11.78 19.21
C ARG A 108 2.81 11.22 19.03
N GLU A 109 2.96 9.92 18.76
CA GLU A 109 4.27 9.32 18.38
C GLU A 109 4.85 9.90 17.09
N THR A 110 3.99 10.48 16.25
CA THR A 110 4.36 10.98 14.93
C THR A 110 4.46 12.50 14.88
N MET A 111 4.09 13.20 15.97
CA MET A 111 4.23 14.65 16.06
C MET A 111 5.72 15.00 16.19
N SER A 112 6.30 15.48 15.10
CA SER A 112 7.59 16.18 15.10
C SER A 112 7.41 17.66 15.39
N GLU A 113 8.47 18.33 15.83
CA GLU A 113 8.48 19.78 16.01
C GLU A 113 8.26 20.49 14.66
N PRO A 114 7.36 21.49 14.60
CA PRO A 114 7.08 22.21 13.37
C PRO A 114 8.35 22.89 12.85
N GLY A 115 8.75 22.57 11.61
CA GLY A 115 9.94 23.11 10.96
C GLY A 115 11.18 22.20 11.02
N VAL A 116 11.14 21.09 11.77
CA VAL A 116 12.21 20.08 11.77
C VAL A 116 11.78 18.90 10.89
N PHE A 117 12.30 18.86 9.66
CA PHE A 117 12.12 17.71 8.77
C PHE A 117 13.04 16.57 9.22
N GLU A 118 12.47 15.52 9.80
CA GLU A 118 13.20 14.29 10.09
C GLU A 118 13.45 13.51 8.80
N PHE A 119 14.59 13.74 8.16
CA PHE A 119 15.04 12.94 7.01
C PHE A 119 15.36 11.48 7.39
N ALA A 120 15.40 11.15 8.68
CA ALA A 120 15.64 9.81 9.17
C ALA A 120 14.50 8.84 8.86
N LYS A 121 13.27 9.33 8.63
CA LYS A 121 12.08 8.49 8.50
C LYS A 121 11.26 8.84 7.25
N PHE A 122 10.95 7.81 6.48
CA PHE A 122 10.07 7.96 5.32
C PHE A 122 8.66 8.38 5.75
N SER A 123 8.13 9.46 5.17
CA SER A 123 6.87 10.06 5.61
C SER A 123 5.65 9.14 5.46
N HIS A 124 5.70 8.17 4.55
CA HIS A 124 4.67 7.15 4.33
C HIS A 124 5.03 5.80 4.97
N TYR A 125 5.91 5.79 5.96
CA TYR A 125 6.24 4.56 6.68
C TYR A 125 5.02 3.99 7.40
N SER A 126 4.72 2.72 7.15
CA SER A 126 3.52 2.04 7.68
C SER A 126 3.65 1.57 9.14
N GLY A 127 4.76 1.91 9.80
CA GLY A 127 5.05 1.54 11.18
C GLY A 127 5.84 0.26 11.34
N ASP A 128 6.43 0.11 12.52
CA ASP A 128 7.19 -1.05 12.95
C ASP A 128 6.24 -2.19 13.31
N ILE A 129 6.59 -3.38 12.82
CA ILE A 129 5.93 -4.64 13.18
C ILE A 129 6.34 -4.99 14.60
N LEU A 130 5.38 -5.42 15.42
CA LEU A 130 5.67 -5.85 16.80
C LEU A 130 6.66 -7.03 16.81
N PRO A 131 7.70 -7.01 17.67
CA PRO A 131 8.70 -8.09 17.77
C PRO A 131 8.09 -9.47 18.01
N PHE A 132 6.92 -9.52 18.65
CA PHE A 132 6.15 -10.73 18.88
C PHE A 132 5.94 -11.56 17.60
N TYR A 133 5.64 -10.94 16.46
CA TYR A 133 5.36 -11.66 15.22
C TYR A 133 6.58 -12.34 14.61
N TYR A 134 7.78 -11.82 14.85
CA TYR A 134 9.02 -12.43 14.36
C TYR A 134 9.38 -13.74 15.09
N ASN A 135 8.82 -13.94 16.29
CA ASN A 135 9.10 -15.13 17.10
C ASN A 135 8.16 -16.31 16.81
N ILE A 136 7.09 -16.09 16.04
CA ILE A 136 6.10 -17.13 15.74
C ILE A 136 6.51 -17.83 14.44
N LYS A 137 6.88 -19.11 14.52
CA LYS A 137 7.22 -19.94 13.35
C LYS A 137 6.00 -20.75 12.90
N LEU A 138 5.36 -20.35 11.80
CA LEU A 138 4.29 -21.11 11.17
C LEU A 138 4.90 -22.12 10.18
N PHE A 139 4.57 -23.41 10.35
CA PHE A 139 5.09 -24.51 9.52
C PHE A 139 6.63 -24.60 9.46
N GLY A 140 7.32 -24.15 10.52
CA GLY A 140 8.79 -24.19 10.59
C GLY A 140 9.52 -23.17 9.71
N ILE A 141 8.81 -22.33 8.97
CA ILE A 141 9.38 -21.28 8.12
C ILE A 141 9.60 -20.03 8.97
N GLU A 142 10.77 -19.40 8.85
CA GLU A 142 11.04 -18.14 9.54
C GLU A 142 10.22 -17.01 8.91
N PRO A 143 9.46 -16.24 9.72
CA PRO A 143 8.50 -15.29 9.19
C PRO A 143 9.21 -14.08 8.59
N GLY A 144 9.25 -14.03 7.25
CA GLY A 144 9.66 -12.82 6.53
C GLY A 144 8.65 -11.68 6.72
N ARG A 145 9.11 -10.43 6.56
CA ARG A 145 8.27 -9.22 6.69
C ARG A 145 6.98 -9.30 5.86
N ARG A 146 7.08 -9.81 4.63
CA ARG A 146 5.93 -10.04 3.73
C ARG A 146 4.90 -10.95 4.38
N LEU A 147 5.33 -12.12 4.84
CA LEU A 147 4.47 -13.13 5.46
C LEU A 147 3.80 -12.60 6.74
N ILE A 148 4.53 -11.84 7.56
CA ILE A 148 3.95 -11.21 8.76
C ILE A 148 2.83 -10.26 8.38
N SER A 149 3.09 -9.36 7.43
CA SER A 149 2.11 -8.35 6.99
C SER A 149 0.90 -8.94 6.26
N THR A 150 1.05 -10.05 5.54
CA THR A 150 -0.05 -10.62 4.75
C THR A 150 -0.81 -11.71 5.49
N VAL A 151 -0.20 -12.38 6.47
CA VAL A 151 -0.80 -13.54 7.15
C VAL A 151 -0.91 -13.32 8.65
N TYR A 152 0.20 -13.07 9.34
CA TYR A 152 0.21 -13.10 10.82
C TYR A 152 -0.59 -11.95 11.44
N GLU A 153 -0.39 -10.72 10.96
CA GLU A 153 -1.13 -9.55 11.43
C GLU A 153 -2.65 -9.70 11.17
N PRO A 154 -3.11 -10.01 9.94
CA PRO A 154 -4.51 -10.35 9.68
C PRO A 154 -5.05 -11.49 10.52
N LEU A 155 -4.27 -12.56 10.71
CA LEU A 155 -4.73 -13.72 11.47
C LEU A 155 -5.01 -13.36 12.93
N THR A 156 -4.24 -12.45 13.53
CA THR A 156 -4.56 -11.94 14.86
C THR A 156 -5.88 -11.17 14.89
N GLY A 157 -6.15 -10.33 13.88
CA GLY A 157 -7.43 -9.64 13.76
C GLY A 157 -8.62 -10.60 13.53
N ILE A 158 -8.44 -11.65 12.72
CA ILE A 158 -9.44 -12.72 12.52
C ILE A 158 -9.68 -13.48 13.81
N ALA A 159 -8.64 -13.87 14.54
CA ALA A 159 -8.76 -14.62 15.78
C ALA A 159 -9.50 -13.81 16.85
N VAL A 160 -9.14 -12.54 17.04
CA VAL A 160 -9.84 -11.64 17.97
C VAL A 160 -11.28 -11.41 17.51
N GLY A 161 -11.50 -11.17 16.23
CA GLY A 161 -12.84 -11.00 15.66
C GLY A 161 -13.73 -12.23 15.83
N ALA A 162 -13.18 -13.44 15.65
CA ALA A 162 -13.88 -14.69 15.87
C ALA A 162 -14.26 -14.89 17.34
N ILE A 163 -13.35 -14.58 18.27
CA ILE A 163 -13.65 -14.61 19.71
C ILE A 163 -14.78 -13.64 20.04
N LEU A 164 -14.74 -12.39 19.55
CA LEU A 164 -15.81 -11.42 19.78
C LEU A 164 -17.15 -11.85 19.16
N ASN A 165 -17.11 -12.53 18.01
CA ASN A 165 -18.31 -13.05 17.36
C ASN A 165 -18.95 -14.19 18.17
N LEU A 166 -18.18 -14.97 18.96
CA LEU A 166 -18.73 -15.95 19.90
C LEU A 166 -19.51 -15.32 21.06
N PHE A 167 -19.29 -14.03 21.33
CA PHE A 167 -20.04 -13.24 22.31
C PHE A 167 -21.12 -12.37 21.66
N ASP A 168 -21.51 -12.66 20.41
CA ASP A 168 -22.48 -11.90 19.62
C ASP A 168 -22.14 -10.40 19.50
N SER A 169 -20.85 -10.04 19.58
CA SER A 169 -20.43 -8.65 19.43
C SER A 169 -20.39 -8.26 17.93
N PRO A 170 -21.05 -7.14 17.53
CA PRO A 170 -21.04 -6.67 16.15
C PRO A 170 -19.63 -6.27 15.65
N VAL A 171 -18.69 -6.02 16.57
CA VAL A 171 -17.28 -5.72 16.27
C VAL A 171 -16.56 -6.95 15.69
N GLY A 172 -16.99 -8.16 16.03
CA GLY A 172 -16.36 -9.41 15.58
C GLY A 172 -16.32 -9.52 14.06
N PRO A 173 -17.48 -9.53 13.37
CA PRO A 173 -17.55 -9.54 11.92
C PRO A 173 -16.80 -8.37 11.26
N LEU A 174 -16.86 -7.16 11.84
CA LEU A 174 -16.13 -5.99 11.36
C LEU A 174 -14.62 -6.25 11.32
N LEU A 175 -14.04 -6.77 12.41
CA LEU A 175 -12.61 -7.08 12.49
C LEU A 175 -12.19 -8.17 11.50
N ILE A 176 -13.03 -9.19 11.30
CA ILE A 176 -12.77 -10.27 10.33
C ILE A 176 -12.70 -9.69 8.92
N VAL A 177 -13.68 -8.87 8.52
CA VAL A 177 -13.70 -8.21 7.21
C VAL A 177 -12.49 -7.29 7.05
N CYS A 178 -12.20 -6.46 8.06
CA CYS A 178 -11.02 -5.59 8.03
C CYS A 178 -9.73 -6.38 7.88
N SER A 179 -9.61 -7.55 8.50
CA SER A 179 -8.43 -8.41 8.42
C SER A 179 -8.25 -9.04 7.04
N ILE A 180 -9.33 -9.48 6.40
CA ILE A 180 -9.30 -9.98 5.02
C ILE A 180 -8.84 -8.86 4.07
N ILE A 181 -9.45 -7.67 4.20
CA ILE A 181 -9.10 -6.51 3.38
C ILE A 181 -7.63 -6.09 3.61
N TYR A 182 -7.17 -6.10 4.87
CA TYR A 182 -5.78 -5.83 5.24
C TYR A 182 -4.83 -6.79 4.52
N SER A 183 -5.09 -8.10 4.61
CA SER A 183 -4.29 -9.14 3.98
C SER A 183 -4.18 -8.94 2.47
N LEU A 184 -5.33 -8.80 1.79
CA LEU A 184 -5.40 -8.60 0.34
C LEU A 184 -4.70 -7.32 -0.09
N SER A 185 -4.88 -6.24 0.66
CA SER A 185 -4.26 -4.96 0.36
C SER A 185 -2.74 -5.02 0.49
N TYR A 186 -2.20 -5.73 1.49
CA TYR A 186 -0.75 -5.91 1.64
C TYR A 186 -0.20 -6.83 0.56
N PHE A 187 -0.93 -7.88 0.22
CA PHE A 187 -0.56 -8.76 -0.90
C PHE A 187 -0.48 -7.98 -2.21
N GLY A 188 -1.47 -7.13 -2.49
CA GLY A 188 -1.48 -6.25 -3.66
C GLY A 188 -0.33 -5.24 -3.66
N ALA A 189 -0.02 -4.62 -2.51
CA ALA A 189 1.10 -3.69 -2.39
C ALA A 189 2.45 -4.36 -2.64
N HIS A 190 2.69 -5.56 -2.09
CA HIS A 190 3.91 -6.33 -2.36
C HIS A 190 3.98 -6.75 -3.82
N TYR A 191 2.88 -7.23 -4.40
CA TYR A 191 2.83 -7.57 -5.82
C TYR A 191 3.18 -6.38 -6.73
N LEU A 192 2.63 -5.19 -6.45
CA LEU A 192 2.94 -3.97 -7.21
C LEU A 192 4.40 -3.54 -7.02
N GLY A 193 4.95 -3.67 -5.81
CA GLY A 193 6.36 -3.40 -5.54
C GLY A 193 7.29 -4.33 -6.32
N ASP A 194 6.97 -5.63 -6.34
CA ASP A 194 7.74 -6.64 -7.08
C ASP A 194 7.71 -6.35 -8.59
N GLN A 195 6.52 -6.07 -9.15
CA GLN A 195 6.37 -5.72 -10.57
C GLN A 195 7.14 -4.45 -10.92
N TYR A 196 7.04 -3.40 -10.10
CA TYR A 196 7.78 -2.17 -10.31
C TYR A 196 9.30 -2.40 -10.30
N LEU A 197 9.81 -3.23 -9.38
CA LEU A 197 11.23 -3.56 -9.32
C LEU A 197 11.69 -4.31 -10.57
N MET A 198 10.90 -5.30 -11.02
CA MET A 198 11.19 -6.04 -12.25
C MET A 198 11.17 -5.14 -13.48
N ASP A 199 10.16 -4.27 -13.62
CA ASP A 199 10.08 -3.30 -14.71
C ASP A 199 11.32 -2.39 -14.75
N ARG A 200 11.84 -1.98 -13.59
CA ARG A 200 13.06 -1.15 -13.51
C ARG A 200 14.32 -1.93 -13.88
N ILE A 201 14.41 -3.19 -13.48
CA ILE A 201 15.52 -4.06 -13.88
C ILE A 201 15.50 -4.26 -15.40
N ASP A 202 14.33 -4.54 -15.97
CA ASP A 202 14.16 -4.73 -17.41
C ASP A 202 14.43 -3.44 -18.20
N GLU A 203 14.04 -2.27 -17.70
CA GLU A 203 14.37 -0.98 -18.31
C GLU A 203 15.90 -0.76 -18.36
N ILE A 204 16.61 -1.10 -17.28
CA ILE A 204 18.07 -1.03 -17.22
C ILE A 204 18.69 -2.02 -18.21
N MET A 205 18.24 -3.27 -18.22
CA MET A 205 18.74 -4.30 -19.14
C MET A 205 18.50 -3.94 -20.60
N CYS A 206 17.29 -3.45 -20.92
CA CYS A 206 16.94 -2.97 -22.26
C CYS A 206 17.83 -1.80 -22.67
N SER A 207 18.09 -0.85 -21.77
CA SER A 207 18.98 0.29 -22.06
C SER A 207 20.42 -0.14 -22.36
N GLU A 208 20.93 -1.14 -21.66
CA GLU A 208 22.29 -1.66 -21.87
C GLU A 208 22.42 -2.45 -23.18
N ASP A 209 21.44 -3.29 -23.50
CA ASP A 209 21.52 -4.20 -24.65
C ASP A 209 20.95 -3.61 -25.94
N LEU A 210 19.97 -2.69 -25.88
CA LEU A 210 19.44 -1.98 -27.05
C LEU A 210 20.56 -1.25 -27.80
N GLY A 211 21.53 -0.67 -27.07
CA GLY A 211 22.71 -0.05 -27.67
C GLY A 211 23.53 -1.02 -28.51
N LYS A 212 23.74 -2.25 -28.01
CA LYS A 212 24.49 -3.30 -28.72
C LYS A 212 23.67 -3.90 -29.87
N THR A 213 22.42 -4.22 -29.62
CA THR A 213 21.49 -4.76 -30.64
C THR A 213 21.34 -3.78 -31.80
N LEU A 214 21.11 -2.49 -31.53
CA LEU A 214 20.95 -1.49 -32.56
C LEU A 214 22.27 -1.12 -33.23
N ALA A 215 23.33 -0.84 -32.48
CA ALA A 215 24.60 -0.39 -33.07
C ALA A 215 25.41 -1.52 -33.73
N GLU A 216 25.37 -2.72 -33.18
CA GLU A 216 26.24 -3.84 -33.57
C GLU A 216 25.48 -4.94 -34.31
N GLY A 217 24.14 -4.93 -34.28
CA GLY A 217 23.32 -5.97 -34.90
C GLY A 217 23.37 -7.29 -34.13
N MET A 218 23.64 -7.24 -32.82
CA MET A 218 23.62 -8.40 -31.93
C MET A 218 22.25 -9.08 -31.99
N ARG A 219 22.22 -10.41 -32.12
CA ARG A 219 20.96 -11.15 -32.10
C ARG A 219 20.47 -11.32 -30.66
N PRO A 220 19.16 -11.44 -30.42
CA PRO A 220 18.62 -11.66 -29.08
C PRO A 220 19.21 -12.87 -28.36
N GLU A 221 19.54 -13.92 -29.12
CA GLU A 221 20.15 -15.18 -28.64
C GLU A 221 21.57 -14.99 -28.08
N ASP A 222 22.31 -14.01 -28.59
CA ASP A 222 23.68 -13.71 -28.18
C ASP A 222 23.72 -12.75 -26.96
N GLY A 223 22.57 -12.18 -26.57
CA GLY A 223 22.41 -11.21 -25.49
C GLY A 223 21.42 -11.68 -24.41
N ARG A 224 20.78 -10.72 -23.71
CA ARG A 224 19.75 -11.01 -22.69
C ARG A 224 18.33 -11.16 -23.29
N GLY A 225 18.21 -11.49 -24.57
CA GLY A 225 16.93 -11.63 -25.25
C GLY A 225 16.25 -10.31 -25.66
N VAL A 226 16.97 -9.18 -25.65
CA VAL A 226 16.44 -7.88 -26.09
C VAL A 226 16.43 -7.79 -27.61
N GLU A 227 15.24 -7.72 -28.20
CA GLU A 227 15.02 -7.59 -29.63
C GLU A 227 14.62 -6.15 -30.03
N PHE A 228 15.16 -5.65 -31.14
CA PHE A 228 14.73 -4.37 -31.70
C PHE A 228 13.60 -4.59 -32.71
N PHE A 229 12.40 -4.20 -32.33
CA PHE A 229 11.22 -4.17 -33.20
C PHE A 229 11.22 -2.88 -34.02
N GLY A 230 11.90 -2.91 -35.17
CA GLY A 230 11.95 -1.79 -36.10
C GLY A 230 12.90 -2.05 -37.27
N THR A 231 12.77 -1.25 -38.33
CA THR A 231 13.70 -1.32 -39.45
C THR A 231 15.01 -0.63 -39.08
N VAL A 232 16.09 -1.41 -38.99
CA VAL A 232 17.42 -0.88 -38.63
C VAL A 232 18.02 -0.10 -39.81
N PRO A 233 18.46 1.17 -39.64
CA PRO A 233 19.12 1.94 -40.70
C PRO A 233 20.37 1.23 -41.22
N PRO A 234 20.75 1.35 -42.50
CA PRO A 234 21.94 0.65 -43.01
C PRO A 234 23.26 1.17 -42.42
N ASP A 235 23.36 2.47 -42.13
CA ASP A 235 24.59 3.09 -41.62
C ASP A 235 24.84 2.81 -40.13
N LYS A 236 26.03 2.29 -39.81
CA LYS A 236 26.42 1.90 -38.45
C LYS A 236 26.68 3.10 -37.54
N GLN A 237 27.21 4.20 -38.08
CA GLN A 237 27.43 5.41 -37.28
C GLN A 237 26.09 6.03 -36.86
N PHE A 238 25.15 6.13 -37.80
CA PHE A 238 23.81 6.60 -37.51
C PHE A 238 23.07 5.73 -36.48
N ARG A 239 23.23 4.39 -36.51
CA ARG A 239 22.66 3.49 -35.49
C ARG A 239 23.14 3.80 -34.08
N ARG A 240 24.42 4.16 -33.90
CA ARG A 240 24.99 4.52 -32.59
C ARG A 240 24.38 5.82 -32.07
N VAL A 241 24.31 6.84 -32.93
CA VAL A 241 23.67 8.12 -32.59
C VAL A 241 22.20 7.90 -32.24
N LEU A 242 21.50 7.04 -32.99
CA LEU A 242 20.11 6.70 -32.71
C LEU A 242 19.97 5.97 -31.36
N ALA A 243 20.81 4.99 -31.08
CA ALA A 243 20.82 4.27 -29.80
C ALA A 243 21.04 5.22 -28.61
N ASP A 244 22.02 6.11 -28.71
CA ASP A 244 22.32 7.08 -27.67
C ASP A 244 21.17 8.08 -27.49
N SER A 245 20.50 8.46 -28.58
CA SER A 245 19.33 9.36 -28.52
C SER A 245 18.08 8.74 -27.90
N MET A 246 17.96 7.40 -27.90
CA MET A 246 16.86 6.67 -27.27
C MET A 246 17.01 6.55 -25.75
N ILE A 247 18.23 6.76 -25.24
CA ILE A 247 18.55 6.73 -23.82
C ILE A 247 18.61 8.18 -23.34
N GLU A 248 17.49 8.68 -22.84
CA GLU A 248 17.44 9.99 -22.22
C GLU A 248 18.15 9.91 -20.87
N ASN A 249 19.30 10.57 -20.78
CA ASN A 249 19.91 10.86 -19.50
C ASN A 249 19.18 12.07 -18.93
N GLU A 250 18.35 11.88 -17.91
CA GLU A 250 17.87 13.03 -17.15
C GLU A 250 19.10 13.76 -16.60
N PRO A 251 19.29 15.07 -16.92
CA PRO A 251 20.35 15.84 -16.29
C PRO A 251 20.17 15.71 -14.78
N ALA A 252 21.27 15.58 -14.04
CA ALA A 252 21.20 15.69 -12.59
C ALA A 252 20.53 17.03 -12.30
N THR A 253 19.30 16.99 -11.82
CA THR A 253 18.65 18.18 -11.31
C THR A 253 19.51 18.58 -10.13
N ASP A 254 20.40 19.56 -10.35
CA ASP A 254 21.09 20.26 -9.29
C ASP A 254 19.96 20.85 -8.44
N ILE A 255 19.68 20.18 -7.32
CA ILE A 255 18.69 20.61 -6.35
C ILE A 255 19.29 21.89 -5.73
N VAL A 256 18.85 23.05 -6.23
CA VAL A 256 19.12 24.37 -5.64
C VAL A 256 18.33 24.52 -4.35
#